data_AF-A0A0C3J2W0-F1
#
_entry.id   AF-A0A0C3J2W0-F1
#
_cell.length_a   1.000
_cell.length_b   1.000
_cell.length_c   1.000
_cell.angle_alpha   90.00
_cell.angle_beta   90.00
_cell.angle_gamma   90.00
#
_symmetry.space_group_name_H-M   'P 1'
#
loop_
_entity.id
_entity.type
_entity.pdbx_description
1 polymer ?
#
loop_
_entity_poly.entity_id
_entity_poly.type
_entity_poly.pdbx_seq_one_letter_code
_entity_poly.pdbx_strand_id
1 'polypeptide(L)'
;MSAIPTQNSSSEYHITSVAYKQYLGDDQAGGVLPPYPIVVLHPDILPPKFTVTKGNEVNTYTIKVNGNMVHDKDNRVVSYNDGCTTEWVIIFRRHERAYTVQRKVESCLAWTAPMLEPNRPTNPLQILLEPLFVRPSNPPQFNPAQLFKFEFVKA
;
A
#
# COMPACT_ATOMS: atom_id res chain seq x y z
N MET A 1 -26.59 -0.71 27.34
CA MET A 1 -25.17 -0.51 27.68
C MET A 1 -24.36 -0.63 26.39
N SER A 2 -23.94 0.49 25.83
CA SER A 2 -23.24 0.54 24.54
C SER A 2 -21.76 0.26 24.77
N ALA A 3 -21.25 -0.84 24.22
CA ALA A 3 -19.83 -1.13 24.22
C ALA A 3 -19.11 -0.08 23.36
N ILE A 4 -18.16 0.62 23.97
CA ILE A 4 -17.23 1.52 23.27
C ILE A 4 -16.45 0.64 22.27
N PRO A 5 -16.41 0.97 20.97
CA PRO A 5 -15.61 0.20 20.01
C PRO A 5 -14.15 0.26 20.44
N THR A 6 -13.56 -0.89 20.77
CA THR A 6 -12.15 -1.00 21.13
C THR A 6 -11.29 -0.50 19.98
N GLN A 7 -10.37 0.40 20.31
CA GLN A 7 -9.56 1.24 19.42
C GLN A 7 -8.54 0.47 18.55
N ASN A 8 -8.64 -0.86 18.45
CA ASN A 8 -7.62 -1.74 17.88
C ASN A 8 -8.20 -2.78 16.90
N SER A 9 -9.08 -2.38 15.97
CA SER A 9 -9.52 -3.28 14.90
C SER A 9 -8.40 -3.42 13.87
N SER A 10 -7.56 -4.45 14.01
CA SER A 10 -6.66 -4.90 12.94
C SER A 10 -7.39 -5.90 12.03
N SER A 11 -7.00 -5.93 10.77
CA SER A 11 -7.55 -6.86 9.79
C SER A 11 -6.48 -7.24 8.78
N GLU A 12 -6.55 -8.46 8.28
CA GLU A 12 -5.59 -9.00 7.31
C GLU A 12 -6.13 -8.87 5.89
N TYR A 13 -5.27 -8.47 4.96
CA TYR A 13 -5.61 -8.28 3.55
C TYR A 13 -4.51 -8.81 2.63
N HIS A 14 -4.91 -9.28 1.45
CA HIS A 14 -4.04 -9.24 0.27
C HIS A 14 -4.24 -7.92 -0.45
N ILE A 15 -3.15 -7.29 -0.90
CA ILE A 15 -3.21 -6.01 -1.60
C ILE A 15 -2.81 -6.24 -3.05
N THR A 16 -3.63 -5.77 -4.00
CA THR A 16 -3.42 -5.97 -5.44
C THR A 16 -3.31 -4.62 -6.14
N SER A 17 -2.29 -4.44 -6.99
CA SER A 17 -2.20 -3.28 -7.88
C SER A 17 -3.29 -3.36 -8.96
N VAL A 18 -4.06 -2.30 -9.16
CA VAL A 18 -5.07 -2.25 -10.23
C VAL A 18 -4.42 -2.20 -11.61
N ALA A 19 -3.31 -1.47 -11.76
CA ALA A 19 -2.57 -1.37 -13.02
C ALA A 19 -2.03 -2.73 -13.50
N TYR A 20 -1.44 -3.51 -12.58
CA TYR A 20 -0.79 -4.78 -12.92
C TYR A 20 -1.64 -6.02 -12.69
N LYS A 21 -2.74 -5.90 -11.92
CA LYS A 21 -3.57 -7.03 -11.47
C LYS A 21 -2.75 -8.11 -10.74
N GLN A 22 -1.68 -7.68 -10.07
CA GLN A 22 -0.74 -8.51 -9.35
C GLN A 22 -0.66 -8.05 -7.91
N TYR A 23 -0.34 -9.00 -7.02
CA TYR A 23 -0.24 -8.73 -5.59
C TYR A 23 0.98 -7.87 -5.26
N LEU A 24 0.88 -7.13 -4.15
CA LEU A 24 2.00 -6.47 -3.53
C LEU A 24 2.65 -7.38 -2.50
N GLY A 25 3.92 -7.15 -2.21
CA GLY A 25 4.65 -7.77 -1.11
C GLY A 25 5.95 -7.05 -0.83
N ASP A 26 6.58 -7.38 0.28
CA ASP A 26 7.97 -6.98 0.52
C ASP A 26 8.92 -7.96 -0.16
N ASP A 27 9.89 -7.43 -0.89
CA ASP A 27 10.92 -8.25 -1.53
C ASP A 27 12.04 -8.56 -0.52
N GLN A 28 11.89 -9.69 0.17
CA GLN A 28 12.92 -10.26 1.05
C GLN A 28 13.79 -11.29 0.31
N ALA A 29 13.55 -11.54 -0.97
CA ALA A 29 14.25 -12.59 -1.70
C ALA A 29 15.73 -12.25 -1.91
N GLY A 30 16.57 -13.28 -2.06
CA GLY A 30 17.97 -13.10 -2.47
C GLY A 30 18.91 -12.45 -1.44
N GLY A 31 18.53 -12.40 -0.15
CA GLY A 31 19.40 -11.88 0.91
C GLY A 31 19.48 -10.35 0.98
N VAL A 32 18.49 -9.65 0.43
CA VAL A 32 18.30 -8.21 0.65
C VAL A 32 18.20 -7.96 2.16
N LEU A 33 18.95 -6.98 2.68
CA LEU A 33 18.81 -6.55 4.08
C LEU A 33 17.75 -5.44 4.17
N PRO A 34 17.06 -5.28 5.32
CA PRO A 34 16.15 -4.18 5.52
C PRO A 34 16.84 -2.83 5.23
N PRO A 35 16.13 -1.85 4.64
CA PRO A 35 14.69 -1.84 4.37
C PRO A 35 14.29 -2.62 3.10
N TYR A 36 13.28 -3.48 3.22
CA TYR A 36 12.78 -4.29 2.10
C TYR A 36 11.85 -3.47 1.22
N PRO A 37 12.02 -3.44 -0.11
CA PRO A 37 11.14 -2.66 -0.97
C PRO A 37 9.75 -3.31 -1.04
N ILE A 38 8.69 -2.51 -0.95
CA ILE A 38 7.34 -2.99 -1.31
C ILE A 38 7.23 -2.95 -2.82
N VAL A 39 6.93 -4.09 -3.43
CA VAL A 39 6.98 -4.28 -4.89
C VAL A 39 5.68 -4.91 -5.38
N VAL A 40 5.40 -4.75 -6.67
CA VAL A 40 4.47 -5.64 -7.38
C VAL A 40 5.16 -6.98 -7.58
N LEU A 41 4.58 -8.03 -7.04
CA LEU A 41 5.13 -9.38 -7.08
C LEU A 41 4.93 -10.04 -8.45
N HIS A 42 5.86 -10.92 -8.81
CA HIS A 42 5.67 -11.82 -9.93
C HIS A 42 4.43 -12.71 -9.69
N PRO A 43 3.63 -13.03 -10.72
CA PRO A 43 2.41 -13.85 -10.57
C PRO A 43 2.60 -15.20 -9.87
N ASP A 44 3.80 -15.77 -9.97
CA ASP A 44 4.14 -17.08 -9.38
C ASP A 44 4.50 -17.01 -7.88
N ILE A 45 4.58 -15.80 -7.31
CA ILE A 45 4.88 -15.60 -5.90
C ILE A 45 3.57 -15.51 -5.12
N LEU A 46 3.46 -16.31 -4.06
CA LEU A 46 2.31 -16.25 -3.16
C LEU A 46 2.23 -14.89 -2.46
N PRO A 47 1.05 -14.26 -2.40
CA PRO A 47 0.91 -12.96 -1.77
C PRO A 47 1.08 -13.06 -0.25
N PRO A 48 1.86 -12.15 0.36
CA PRO A 48 1.89 -12.04 1.81
C PRO A 48 0.57 -11.47 2.32
N LYS A 49 0.39 -11.60 3.64
CA LYS A 49 -0.70 -10.96 4.35
C LYS A 49 -0.25 -9.60 4.86
N PHE A 50 -1.03 -8.58 4.56
CA PHE A 50 -0.87 -7.25 5.15
C PHE A 50 -1.80 -7.10 6.33
N THR A 51 -1.26 -6.78 7.50
CA THR A 51 -2.07 -6.38 8.65
C THR A 51 -2.30 -4.88 8.58
N VAL A 52 -3.54 -4.46 8.39
CA VAL A 52 -3.95 -3.05 8.39
C VAL A 52 -4.64 -2.77 9.72
N THR A 53 -4.07 -1.84 10.50
CA THR A 53 -4.60 -1.48 11.83
C THR A 53 -5.14 -0.06 11.77
N LYS A 54 -6.39 0.12 12.20
CA LYS A 54 -7.01 1.45 12.25
C LYS A 54 -6.28 2.34 13.26
N GLY A 55 -5.92 3.54 12.84
CA GLY A 55 -5.38 4.59 13.69
C GLY A 55 -6.48 5.39 14.39
N ASN A 56 -6.07 6.48 15.06
CA ASN A 56 -6.98 7.30 15.86
C ASN A 56 -7.82 8.28 15.03
N GLU A 57 -7.37 8.60 13.82
CA GLU A 57 -7.99 9.59 12.95
C GLU A 57 -8.82 8.95 11.82
N VAL A 58 -9.64 9.78 11.18
CA VAL A 58 -10.51 9.34 10.08
C VAL A 58 -9.67 8.84 8.91
N ASN A 59 -9.95 7.60 8.48
CA ASN A 59 -9.26 6.92 7.37
C ASN A 59 -7.75 6.77 7.56
N THR A 60 -7.23 6.90 8.78
CA THR A 60 -5.82 6.74 9.09
C THR A 60 -5.54 5.33 9.57
N TYR A 61 -4.46 4.72 9.07
CA TYR A 61 -4.09 3.34 9.32
C TYR A 61 -2.58 3.17 9.42
N THR A 62 -2.15 2.13 10.13
CA THR A 62 -0.80 1.57 10.00
C THR A 62 -0.87 0.27 9.23
N ILE A 63 0.19 -0.06 8.50
CA ILE A 63 0.28 -1.25 7.67
C ILE A 63 1.52 -2.04 8.07
N LYS A 64 1.36 -3.35 8.27
CA LYS A 64 2.46 -4.29 8.45
C LYS A 64 2.42 -5.38 7.39
N VAL A 65 3.58 -5.89 7.03
CA VAL A 65 3.74 -7.07 6.17
C VAL A 65 4.87 -7.92 6.73
N ASN A 66 4.67 -9.23 6.86
CA ASN A 66 5.67 -10.15 7.40
C ASN A 66 6.31 -9.69 8.73
N GLY A 67 5.50 -9.07 9.60
CA GLY A 67 5.93 -8.53 10.90
C GLY A 67 6.64 -7.16 10.85
N ASN A 68 7.02 -6.68 9.67
CA ASN A 68 7.65 -5.39 9.45
C ASN A 68 6.61 -4.28 9.27
N MET A 69 6.91 -3.08 9.77
CA MET A 69 6.12 -1.88 9.52
C MET A 69 6.36 -1.38 8.09
N VAL A 70 5.31 -0.91 7.42
CA VAL A 70 5.42 -0.30 6.10
C VAL A 70 5.62 1.21 6.23
N HIS A 71 6.69 1.70 5.64
CA HIS A 71 7.21 3.06 5.78
C HIS A 71 7.38 3.76 4.44
N ASP A 72 7.43 5.09 4.51
CA ASP A 72 8.02 5.92 3.48
C ASP A 72 9.52 6.07 3.69
N LYS A 73 10.30 5.91 2.62
CA LYS A 73 11.75 6.22 2.61
C LYS A 73 12.18 6.65 1.22
N ASP A 74 12.81 7.81 1.09
CA ASP A 74 13.34 8.34 -0.18
C ASP A 74 12.31 8.30 -1.34
N ASN A 75 11.07 8.73 -1.07
CA ASN A 75 9.93 8.67 -1.99
C ASN A 75 9.59 7.26 -2.50
N ARG A 76 9.87 6.24 -1.70
CA ARG A 76 9.55 4.84 -1.97
C ARG A 76 8.82 4.23 -0.78
N VAL A 77 8.11 3.15 -1.04
CA VAL A 77 7.48 2.35 0.00
C VAL A 77 8.39 1.17 0.32
N VAL A 78 8.68 1.00 1.61
CA VAL A 78 9.55 -0.07 2.12
C VAL A 78 8.94 -0.69 3.38
N SER A 79 9.37 -1.89 3.76
CA SER A 79 9.06 -2.50 5.04
C SER A 79 10.32 -2.77 5.85
N TYR A 80 10.29 -2.45 7.14
CA TYR A 80 11.31 -2.82 8.13
C TYR A 80 10.77 -2.56 9.54
N ASN A 81 11.56 -2.84 10.57
CA ASN A 81 11.19 -2.55 11.95
C ASN A 81 12.29 -1.71 12.60
N ASP A 82 12.00 -0.44 12.85
CA ASP A 82 12.88 0.53 13.53
C ASP A 82 12.23 1.14 14.78
N GLY A 83 11.07 0.60 15.21
CA GLY A 83 10.27 1.15 16.30
C GLY A 83 9.45 2.39 15.94
N CYS A 84 9.55 2.93 14.72
CA CYS A 84 8.71 4.02 14.24
C CYS A 84 7.45 3.48 13.53
N THR A 85 6.46 4.35 13.33
CA THR A 85 5.25 4.00 12.59
C THR A 85 4.89 5.08 11.59
N THR A 86 4.78 4.71 10.31
CA THR A 86 4.20 5.58 9.28
C THR A 86 2.69 5.37 9.24
N GLU A 87 1.94 6.46 9.36
CA GLU A 87 0.50 6.46 9.20
C GLU A 87 0.10 6.78 7.75
N TRP A 88 -0.87 6.02 7.27
CA TRP A 88 -1.38 6.06 5.90
C TRP A 88 -2.86 6.43 5.90
N VAL A 89 -3.26 7.31 4.99
CA VAL A 89 -4.65 7.64 4.71
C VAL A 89 -5.16 6.75 3.58
N ILE A 90 -6.04 5.80 3.90
CA ILE A 90 -6.59 4.83 2.95
C ILE A 90 -8.03 5.20 2.61
N ILE A 91 -8.29 5.55 1.35
CA ILE A 91 -9.60 6.05 0.90
C ILE A 91 -10.19 5.16 -0.19
N PHE A 92 -11.40 4.66 0.03
CA PHE A 92 -12.16 3.93 -0.98
C PHE A 92 -12.68 4.87 -2.08
N ARG A 93 -12.37 4.53 -3.33
CA ARG A 93 -12.81 5.23 -4.54
C ARG A 93 -13.92 4.42 -5.20
N ARG A 94 -15.16 4.88 -5.01
CA ARG A 94 -16.38 4.12 -5.37
C ARG A 94 -16.46 3.78 -6.86
N HIS A 95 -16.05 4.72 -7.73
CA HIS A 95 -16.18 4.53 -9.18
C HIS A 95 -15.22 3.44 -9.69
N GLU A 96 -14.00 3.43 -9.17
CA GLU A 96 -12.96 2.46 -9.52
C GLU A 96 -13.03 1.17 -8.70
N ARG A 97 -13.85 1.14 -7.65
CA ARG A 97 -13.98 0.01 -6.70
C ARG A 97 -12.61 -0.43 -6.14
N ALA A 98 -11.77 0.56 -5.84
CA ALA A 98 -10.40 0.39 -5.38
C ALA A 98 -10.06 1.48 -4.35
N TYR A 99 -8.86 1.44 -3.79
CA TYR A 99 -8.39 2.33 -2.74
C TYR A 99 -7.16 3.11 -3.22
N THR A 100 -7.06 4.36 -2.78
CA THR A 100 -5.80 5.12 -2.82
C THR A 100 -5.16 5.06 -1.44
N VAL A 101 -3.85 4.89 -1.37
CA VAL A 101 -3.07 4.91 -0.13
C VAL A 101 -2.18 6.15 -0.15
N GLN A 102 -2.38 7.07 0.79
CA GLN A 102 -1.66 8.34 0.86
C GLN A 102 -0.86 8.43 2.15
N ARG A 103 0.28 9.10 2.11
CA ARG A 103 0.99 9.48 3.33
C ARG A 103 0.14 10.48 4.11
N LYS A 104 0.06 10.34 5.44
CA LYS A 104 -0.78 11.23 6.28
C LYS A 104 -0.25 12.66 6.37
N VAL A 105 1.07 12.86 6.34
CA VAL A 105 1.69 14.19 6.51
C VAL A 105 1.29 15.15 5.38
N GLU A 106 1.58 16.45 5.54
CA GLU A 106 1.18 17.56 4.63
C GLU A 106 1.49 17.36 3.12
N SER A 107 2.28 16.36 2.77
CA SER A 107 2.56 15.98 1.39
C SER A 107 1.46 15.05 0.84
N CYS A 108 0.77 15.45 -0.24
CA CYS A 108 -0.22 14.62 -0.96
C CYS A 108 0.41 13.46 -1.76
N LEU A 109 1.43 12.81 -1.22
CA LEU A 109 2.10 11.68 -1.83
C LEU A 109 1.28 10.41 -1.62
N ALA A 110 1.03 9.71 -2.71
CA ALA A 110 0.31 8.46 -2.77
C ALA A 110 1.21 7.33 -3.23
N TRP A 111 0.88 6.12 -2.82
CA TRP A 111 1.48 4.92 -3.39
C TRP A 111 1.22 4.90 -4.89
N THR A 112 2.28 4.71 -5.68
CA THR A 112 2.20 4.55 -7.13
C THR A 112 2.97 3.32 -7.57
N ALA A 113 2.31 2.41 -8.27
CA ALA A 113 2.98 1.33 -8.98
C ALA A 113 3.64 1.92 -10.25
N PRO A 114 4.98 1.89 -10.37
CA PRO A 114 5.69 2.55 -11.47
C PRO A 114 5.33 1.90 -12.80
N MET A 115 5.35 2.66 -13.89
CA MET A 115 5.18 2.09 -15.24
C MET A 115 6.39 1.23 -15.63
N LEU A 116 6.13 0.11 -16.29
CA LEU A 116 7.14 -0.74 -16.90
C LEU A 116 7.81 0.03 -18.05
N GLU A 117 9.02 0.52 -17.84
CA GLU A 117 9.82 1.09 -18.92
C GLU A 117 10.43 -0.04 -19.77
N PRO A 118 10.30 0.00 -21.12
CA PRO A 118 10.74 -1.09 -22.01
C PRO A 118 12.22 -1.46 -21.87
N ASN A 119 13.06 -0.54 -21.39
CA ASN A 119 14.51 -0.68 -21.33
C ASN A 119 15.04 -0.87 -19.90
N ARG A 120 14.17 -1.05 -18.90
CA ARG A 120 14.62 -1.21 -17.53
C ARG A 120 14.90 -2.70 -17.27
N PRO A 121 16.13 -3.07 -16.85
CA PRO A 121 16.40 -4.44 -16.43
C PRO A 121 15.46 -4.79 -15.27
N THR A 122 15.10 -6.07 -15.20
CA THR A 122 14.27 -6.84 -14.26
C THR A 122 14.42 -6.46 -12.78
N ASN A 123 14.23 -5.21 -12.43
CA ASN A 123 14.08 -4.76 -11.06
C ASN A 123 12.62 -4.96 -10.68
N PRO A 124 12.36 -5.44 -9.46
CA PRO A 124 10.99 -5.57 -8.98
C PRO A 124 10.33 -4.18 -9.02
N LEU A 125 9.06 -4.15 -9.43
CA LEU A 125 8.30 -2.90 -9.61
C LEU A 125 7.97 -2.30 -8.25
N GLN A 126 8.98 -1.67 -7.63
CA GLN A 126 8.87 -1.06 -6.31
C GLN A 126 7.85 0.07 -6.34
N ILE A 127 6.92 0.03 -5.39
CA ILE A 127 5.93 1.08 -5.17
C ILE A 127 6.64 2.36 -4.75
N LEU A 128 6.35 3.42 -5.50
CA LEU A 128 6.86 4.77 -5.30
C LEU A 128 5.87 5.60 -4.49
N LEU A 129 6.32 6.77 -4.05
CA LEU A 129 5.49 7.82 -3.49
C LEU A 129 5.52 9.02 -4.44
N GLU A 130 4.39 9.27 -5.09
CA GLU A 130 4.24 10.36 -6.05
C GLU A 130 2.97 11.17 -5.74
N PRO A 131 2.87 12.43 -6.18
CA PRO A 131 1.64 13.21 -6.01
C PRO A 131 0.42 12.46 -6.54
N LEU A 132 -0.67 12.46 -5.76
CA LEU A 132 -1.91 11.83 -6.19
C LEU A 132 -2.43 12.50 -7.47
N PHE A 133 -2.50 11.75 -8.56
CA PHE A 133 -2.99 12.21 -9.84
C PHE A 133 -4.49 11.95 -9.94
N VAL A 134 -5.26 13.03 -10.07
CA VAL A 134 -6.71 12.99 -10.23
C VAL A 134 -7.07 13.74 -11.49
N ARG A 135 -7.69 13.04 -12.46
CA ARG A 135 -8.20 13.68 -13.66
C ARG A 135 -9.51 14.40 -13.33
N PRO A 136 -9.61 15.72 -13.58
CA PRO A 136 -10.84 16.47 -13.36
C PRO A 136 -11.94 15.94 -14.30
N SER A 137 -12.92 15.27 -13.71
CA SER A 137 -14.06 14.62 -14.38
C SER A 137 -15.19 14.45 -13.36
N ASN A 138 -16.40 14.09 -13.82
CA ASN A 138 -17.55 13.83 -12.93
C ASN A 138 -18.10 12.41 -13.20
N PRO A 139 -17.79 11.40 -12.35
CA PRO A 139 -16.98 11.50 -11.13
C PRO A 139 -15.48 11.67 -11.42
N PRO A 140 -14.67 12.13 -10.44
CA PRO A 140 -13.22 12.20 -10.58
C PRO A 140 -12.63 10.83 -10.92
N GLN A 141 -11.63 10.81 -11.79
CA GLN A 141 -10.95 9.58 -12.22
C GLN A 141 -9.52 9.56 -11.68
N PHE A 142 -9.15 8.47 -11.04
CA PHE A 142 -7.80 8.27 -10.49
C PHE A 142 -6.92 7.47 -11.45
N ASN A 143 -5.61 7.71 -11.40
CA ASN A 143 -4.65 6.92 -12.17
C ASN A 143 -4.67 5.46 -11.70
N PRO A 144 -4.86 4.45 -12.58
CA PRO A 144 -4.78 3.03 -12.21
C PRO A 144 -3.49 2.61 -11.50
N ALA A 145 -2.38 3.30 -11.75
CA ALA A 145 -1.11 3.09 -11.06
C ALA A 145 -1.18 3.43 -9.56
N GLN A 146 -2.12 4.28 -9.15
CA GLN A 146 -2.31 4.75 -7.77
C GLN A 146 -3.52 4.11 -7.09
N LEU A 147 -4.07 3.05 -7.70
CA LEU A 147 -5.23 2.32 -7.20
C LEU A 147 -4.85 0.90 -6.80
N PHE A 148 -5.34 0.49 -5.63
CA PHE A 148 -5.06 -0.80 -5.02
C PHE A 148 -6.35 -1.44 -4.51
N LYS A 149 -6.48 -2.76 -4.67
CA LYS A 149 -7.57 -3.52 -4.06
C LYS A 149 -7.09 -4.15 -2.76
N PHE A 150 -7.95 -4.14 -1.76
CA PHE A 150 -7.73 -4.79 -0.48
C PHE A 150 -8.72 -5.94 -0.37
N GLU A 151 -8.21 -7.17 -0.44
CA GLU A 151 -9.00 -8.40 -0.37
C GLU A 151 -8.87 -8.97 1.03
N PHE A 152 -9.96 -8.97 1.80
CA PHE A 152 -9.95 -9.42 3.19
C PHE A 152 -9.57 -10.90 3.28
N VAL A 153 -8.58 -11.19 4.13
CA VAL A 153 -8.20 -12.56 4.48
C VAL A 153 -9.09 -13.00 5.62
N LYS A 154 -10.02 -13.91 5.34
CA LYS A 154 -10.92 -14.46 6.35
C LYS A 154 -10.10 -15.24 7.38
N ALA A 155 -10.28 -14.90 8.67
CA ALA A 155 -9.82 -15.70 9.80
C ALA A 155 -10.62 -17.01 9.92
#